data_AF-A0A8T5HWV5-F1
#
_entry.id   AF-A0A8T5HWV5-F1
#
_cell.length_a   1.000
_cell.length_b   1.000
_cell.length_c   1.000
_cell.angle_alpha   90.00
_cell.angle_beta   90.00
_cell.angle_gamma   90.00
#
_symmetry.space_group_name_H-M   'P 1'
#
loop_
_entity.id
_entity.type
_entity.pdbx_description
1 polymer ?
#
loop_
_entity_poly.entity_id
_entity_poly.type
_entity_poly.pdbx_seq_one_letter_code
_entity_poly.pdbx_strand_id
1 'polypeptide(L)'
;MKKLFLLLVLFLLFNLTFINASSISYQQEDLFFFDKFISHGTETIEKPIFFFSTPYERIINSYQDGIKKESAKIIVKAEKNEIKKKVPQQIIITENIIRFEPVTININQEIIWKNEQEKLQALVYGVREISGMRSGFIQPGESFTWQFSEPGEYTYVDSVVIGRMGKIIVNP
;
A
#
# COMPACT_ATOMS: atom_id res chain seq x y z
N MET A 1 -20.77 -52.38 -11.07
CA MET A 1 -19.38 -51.92 -10.90
C MET A 1 -18.86 -51.09 -12.08
N LYS A 2 -19.10 -51.45 -13.36
CA LYS A 2 -18.56 -50.71 -14.52
C LYS A 2 -19.04 -49.25 -14.67
N LYS A 3 -20.31 -48.95 -14.33
CA LYS A 3 -20.87 -47.58 -14.44
C LYS A 3 -20.31 -46.60 -13.40
N LEU A 4 -19.99 -47.08 -12.18
CA LEU A 4 -19.41 -46.24 -11.11
C LEU A 4 -17.94 -45.90 -11.42
N PHE A 5 -17.21 -46.85 -12.02
CA PHE A 5 -15.85 -46.62 -12.49
C PHE A 5 -15.79 -45.61 -13.64
N LEU A 6 -16.74 -45.68 -14.60
CA LEU A 6 -16.84 -44.72 -15.69
C LEU A 6 -17.10 -43.29 -15.17
N LEU A 7 -17.94 -43.14 -14.14
CA LEU A 7 -18.25 -41.84 -13.54
C LEU A 7 -17.05 -41.26 -12.78
N LEU A 8 -16.29 -42.09 -12.08
CA LEU A 8 -15.06 -41.71 -11.39
C LEU A 8 -13.96 -41.27 -12.39
N VAL A 9 -13.82 -41.99 -13.51
CA VAL A 9 -12.88 -41.64 -14.59
C VAL A 9 -13.29 -40.33 -15.28
N LEU A 10 -14.59 -40.11 -15.52
CA LEU A 10 -15.08 -38.84 -16.06
C LEU A 10 -14.83 -37.67 -15.08
N PHE A 11 -15.04 -37.89 -13.78
CA PHE A 11 -14.81 -36.88 -12.75
C PHE A 11 -13.33 -36.52 -12.62
N LEU A 12 -12.41 -37.49 -12.73
CA LEU A 12 -10.97 -37.24 -12.76
C LEU A 12 -10.54 -36.50 -14.03
N LEU A 13 -11.06 -36.88 -15.20
CA LEU A 13 -10.74 -36.19 -16.47
C LEU A 13 -11.27 -34.74 -16.51
N PHE A 14 -12.43 -34.47 -15.89
CA PHE A 14 -12.99 -33.11 -15.81
C PHE A 14 -12.19 -32.18 -14.88
N ASN A 15 -11.47 -32.73 -13.89
CA ASN A 15 -10.59 -31.95 -13.02
C ASN A 15 -9.19 -31.72 -13.63
N LEU A 16 -8.78 -32.48 -14.65
CA LEU A 16 -7.49 -32.27 -15.34
C LEU A 16 -7.55 -31.16 -16.42
N THR A 17 -8.73 -30.71 -16.85
CA THR A 17 -8.85 -29.61 -17.82
C THR A 17 -8.95 -28.21 -17.19
N PHE A 18 -8.91 -28.09 -15.86
CA PHE A 18 -8.94 -26.79 -15.15
C PHE A 18 -7.58 -26.38 -14.55
N ILE A 19 -6.50 -27.11 -14.83
CA ILE A 19 -5.16 -26.76 -14.32
C ILE A 19 -4.34 -25.89 -15.30
N ASN A 20 -4.83 -25.63 -16.52
CA ASN A 20 -4.10 -24.86 -17.55
C ASN A 20 -4.81 -23.59 -18.03
N ALA A 21 -5.36 -22.79 -17.13
CA ALA A 21 -5.86 -21.45 -17.47
C ALA A 21 -5.62 -20.44 -16.34
N SER A 22 -4.36 -20.32 -15.90
CA SER A 22 -3.88 -19.13 -15.19
C SER A 22 -2.39 -18.90 -15.47
N SER A 23 -1.99 -18.95 -16.74
CA SER A 23 -0.85 -18.14 -17.17
C SER A 23 -1.33 -16.68 -17.20
N ILE A 24 -1.35 -16.03 -16.04
CA ILE A 24 -1.36 -14.58 -16.00
C ILE A 24 -0.04 -14.15 -16.63
N SER A 25 -0.14 -13.57 -17.81
CA SER A 25 0.94 -12.86 -18.49
C SER A 25 1.51 -11.81 -17.54
N TYR A 26 2.72 -12.04 -17.03
CA TYR A 26 3.56 -10.95 -16.57
C TYR A 26 3.90 -10.11 -17.81
N GLN A 27 3.20 -8.99 -18.02
CA GLN A 27 3.71 -7.94 -18.89
C GLN A 27 4.95 -7.37 -18.21
N GLN A 28 6.09 -7.79 -18.74
CA GLN A 28 7.39 -7.22 -18.48
C GLN A 28 7.52 -5.94 -19.31
N GLU A 29 6.99 -4.85 -18.79
CA GLU A 29 7.29 -3.49 -19.24
C GLU A 29 7.72 -2.71 -18.01
N ASP A 30 9.04 -2.76 -17.73
CA ASP A 30 9.82 -1.70 -17.08
C ASP A 30 11.27 -2.17 -16.81
N LEU A 31 11.90 -2.80 -17.81
CA LEU A 31 13.33 -3.11 -17.80
C LEU A 31 14.04 -2.60 -19.06
N PHE A 32 13.66 -1.41 -19.52
CA PHE A 32 14.35 -0.69 -20.60
C PHE A 32 14.83 0.68 -20.14
N PHE A 33 15.57 0.77 -19.02
CA PHE A 33 16.18 2.05 -18.65
C PHE A 33 17.64 2.05 -18.21
N PHE A 34 18.32 0.91 -18.06
CA PHE A 34 19.70 0.93 -17.52
C PHE A 34 20.80 0.29 -18.37
N ASP A 35 20.52 -0.17 -19.59
CA ASP A 35 21.53 -0.88 -20.40
C ASP A 35 22.05 -0.12 -21.63
N LYS A 36 22.23 1.20 -21.53
CA LYS A 36 23.00 1.92 -22.57
C LYS A 36 23.71 3.21 -22.15
N PHE A 37 24.35 3.23 -20.98
CA PHE A 37 25.30 4.30 -20.67
C PHE A 37 26.54 3.80 -19.94
N ILE A 38 27.30 2.90 -20.60
CA ILE A 38 28.74 2.85 -20.42
C ILE A 38 29.38 2.87 -21.81
N SER A 39 29.72 4.07 -22.28
CA SER A 39 30.82 4.26 -23.22
C SER A 39 31.32 5.70 -23.10
N HIS A 40 32.63 5.83 -23.24
CA HIS A 40 33.45 7.01 -22.98
C HIS A 40 32.98 8.28 -23.67
N GLY A 41 33.32 9.43 -23.08
CA GLY A 41 33.39 10.69 -23.79
C GLY A 41 32.88 11.87 -23.00
N THR A 42 33.78 12.78 -22.65
CA THR A 42 33.49 14.15 -22.24
C THR A 42 32.67 14.84 -23.32
N GLU A 43 31.45 15.28 -23.03
CA GLU A 43 30.80 16.40 -23.74
C GLU A 43 29.51 16.84 -23.04
N THR A 44 29.30 18.14 -23.02
CA THR A 44 28.24 18.89 -22.35
C THR A 44 26.85 18.51 -22.84
N ILE A 45 25.96 18.10 -21.93
CA ILE A 45 24.54 17.82 -22.24
C ILE A 45 23.70 19.00 -21.77
N GLU A 46 23.30 19.86 -22.70
CA GLU A 46 22.14 20.75 -22.53
C GLU A 46 20.90 19.85 -22.38
N LYS A 47 20.23 19.94 -21.22
CA LYS A 47 19.03 19.14 -20.95
C LYS A 47 17.86 19.66 -21.80
N PRO A 48 17.10 18.78 -22.49
CA PRO A 48 15.85 19.19 -23.14
C PRO A 48 14.86 19.67 -22.08
N ILE A 49 14.37 20.90 -22.25
CA ILE A 49 13.31 21.48 -21.43
C ILE A 49 11.99 20.82 -21.85
N PHE A 50 11.58 19.78 -21.13
CA PHE A 50 10.23 19.22 -21.26
C PHE A 50 9.26 20.06 -20.42
N PHE A 51 8.43 20.85 -21.12
CA PHE A 51 7.30 21.57 -20.53
C PHE A 51 6.16 20.60 -20.21
N PHE A 52 6.11 20.11 -18.98
CA PHE A 52 4.88 19.57 -18.40
C PHE A 52 4.44 20.52 -17.28
N SER A 53 3.76 21.60 -17.64
CA SER A 53 3.12 22.48 -16.68
C SER A 53 1.96 21.70 -16.03
N THR A 54 2.13 21.31 -14.76
CA THR A 54 1.01 20.83 -13.95
C THR A 54 0.02 21.98 -13.72
N PRO A 55 -1.27 21.72 -13.39
CA PRO A 55 -2.28 22.78 -13.23
C PRO A 55 -1.96 23.81 -12.14
N TYR A 56 -0.91 23.57 -11.34
CA TYR A 56 -0.44 24.47 -10.29
C TYR A 56 0.45 25.62 -10.79
N GLU A 57 0.99 25.56 -12.02
CA GLU A 57 1.92 26.60 -12.53
C GLU A 57 1.24 27.82 -13.18
N ARG A 58 -0.08 27.79 -13.41
CA ARG A 58 -0.80 28.91 -14.05
C ARG A 58 -0.92 30.15 -13.16
N ILE A 59 -0.70 30.02 -11.85
CA ILE A 59 -0.91 31.14 -10.91
C ILE A 59 0.34 32.04 -10.77
N ILE A 60 1.52 31.58 -11.20
CA ILE A 60 2.78 32.31 -10.92
C ILE A 60 3.11 33.34 -12.02
N ASN A 61 2.67 33.13 -13.27
CA ASN A 61 3.12 33.92 -14.41
C ASN A 61 2.26 35.16 -14.74
N SER A 62 1.23 35.48 -13.96
CA SER A 62 0.50 36.74 -14.11
C SER A 62 0.93 37.84 -13.12
N TYR A 63 2.00 37.60 -12.35
CA TYR A 63 2.42 38.48 -11.25
C TYR A 63 3.70 39.30 -11.54
N GLN A 64 4.15 39.36 -12.80
CA GLN A 64 5.43 39.98 -13.15
C GLN A 64 5.34 41.22 -14.05
N ASP A 65 4.15 41.76 -14.34
CA ASP A 65 4.04 42.92 -15.24
C ASP A 65 3.39 44.17 -14.61
N GLY A 66 3.61 44.42 -13.32
CA GLY A 66 3.18 45.72 -12.78
C GLY A 66 3.28 45.90 -11.28
N ILE A 67 4.50 45.89 -10.71
CA ILE A 67 4.71 46.51 -9.39
C ILE A 67 5.92 47.42 -9.43
N LYS A 68 5.60 48.71 -9.61
CA LYS A 68 6.40 49.87 -9.25
C LYS A 68 6.81 49.73 -7.78
N LYS A 69 8.10 49.93 -7.52
CA LYS A 69 8.76 49.76 -6.22
C LYS A 69 8.16 50.68 -5.15
N GLU A 70 7.22 50.15 -4.37
CA GLU A 70 6.78 50.73 -3.11
C GLU A 70 7.01 49.68 -2.00
N SER A 71 7.93 49.99 -1.11
CA SER A 71 8.39 49.10 -0.04
C SER A 71 7.34 49.00 1.07
N ALA A 72 6.27 48.25 0.83
CA ALA A 72 5.45 47.74 1.92
C ALA A 72 6.26 46.63 2.61
N LYS A 73 6.65 46.87 3.86
CA LYS A 73 7.27 45.87 4.73
C LYS A 73 6.21 44.82 5.08
N ILE A 74 6.05 43.82 4.22
CA ILE A 74 5.18 42.68 4.52
C ILE A 74 5.92 41.84 5.57
N ILE A 75 5.52 41.96 6.83
CA ILE A 75 5.91 41.00 7.86
C ILE A 75 5.07 39.74 7.60
N VAL A 76 5.52 38.90 6.67
CA VAL A 76 4.98 37.56 6.52
C VAL A 76 5.45 36.78 7.74
N LYS A 77 4.58 36.65 8.75
CA LYS A 77 4.75 35.61 9.75
C LYS A 77 4.53 34.30 9.02
N ALA A 78 5.62 33.70 8.54
CA ALA A 78 5.60 32.35 8.02
C ALA A 78 5.20 31.44 9.18
N GLU A 79 3.90 31.17 9.29
CA GLU A 79 3.39 30.12 10.15
C GLU A 79 3.88 28.82 9.52
N LYS A 80 4.98 28.32 10.06
CA LYS A 80 5.51 26.99 9.79
C LYS A 80 4.42 26.01 10.23
N ASN A 81 3.49 25.71 9.32
CA ASN A 81 2.58 24.59 9.46
C ASN A 81 3.44 23.33 9.37
N GLU A 82 4.04 22.96 10.50
CA GLU A 82 4.66 21.67 10.69
C GLU A 82 3.55 20.63 10.48
N ILE A 83 3.57 19.99 9.31
CA ILE A 83 2.80 18.76 9.09
C ILE A 83 3.35 17.78 10.12
N LYS A 84 2.69 17.68 11.28
CA LYS A 84 2.97 16.65 12.28
C LYS A 84 2.71 15.31 11.61
N LYS A 85 3.75 14.72 11.03
CA LYS A 85 3.71 13.38 10.46
C LYS A 85 3.29 12.45 11.60
N LYS A 86 2.03 12.00 11.59
CA LYS A 86 1.52 11.06 12.60
C LYS A 86 2.38 9.81 12.50
N VAL A 87 3.00 9.43 13.62
CA VAL A 87 3.78 8.19 13.69
C VAL A 87 2.78 7.04 13.47
N PRO A 88 3.05 6.12 12.53
CA PRO A 88 2.17 5.00 12.29
C PRO A 88 2.07 4.14 13.55
N GLN A 89 0.86 3.71 13.88
CA GLN A 89 0.63 2.84 15.04
C GLN A 89 1.02 1.41 14.66
N GLN A 90 1.81 0.73 15.48
CA GLN A 90 2.28 -0.62 15.19
C GLN A 90 1.53 -1.67 16.02
N ILE A 91 1.15 -2.77 15.37
CA ILE A 91 0.56 -3.96 15.98
C ILE A 91 1.52 -5.12 15.74
N ILE A 92 2.01 -5.73 16.82
CA ILE A 92 2.93 -6.85 16.76
C ILE A 92 2.15 -8.16 16.79
N ILE A 93 2.43 -9.04 15.84
CA ILE A 93 1.89 -10.40 15.79
C ILE A 93 2.96 -11.34 16.33
N THR A 94 2.69 -11.97 17.47
CA THR A 94 3.58 -12.95 18.11
C THR A 94 2.86 -14.29 18.32
N GLU A 95 3.61 -15.33 18.63
CA GLU A 95 3.11 -16.71 18.72
C GLU A 95 2.10 -16.91 19.86
N ASN A 96 2.23 -16.15 20.95
CA ASN A 96 1.43 -16.34 22.15
C ASN A 96 0.14 -15.51 22.20
N ILE A 97 -0.13 -14.72 21.15
CA ILE A 97 -1.34 -13.89 21.11
C ILE A 97 -2.57 -14.77 20.94
N ILE A 98 -3.51 -14.64 21.86
CA ILE A 98 -4.84 -15.25 21.78
C ILE A 98 -5.86 -14.22 21.24
N ARG A 99 -5.69 -12.95 21.62
CA ARG A 99 -6.54 -11.82 21.22
C ARG A 99 -5.69 -10.56 21.12
N PHE A 100 -5.91 -9.75 20.08
CA PHE A 100 -5.30 -8.43 19.98
C PHE A 100 -6.06 -7.41 20.82
N GLU A 101 -5.33 -6.56 21.53
CA GLU A 101 -5.93 -5.41 22.21
C GLU A 101 -6.52 -4.42 21.19
N PRO A 102 -7.65 -3.76 21.49
CA PRO A 102 -8.18 -2.72 20.63
C PRO A 102 -7.19 -1.57 20.47
N VAL A 103 -7.07 -1.06 19.24
CA VAL A 103 -6.18 0.05 18.92
C VAL A 103 -7.00 1.24 18.45
N THR A 104 -6.79 2.39 19.08
CA THR A 104 -7.43 3.65 18.71
C THR A 104 -6.49 4.50 17.88
N ILE A 105 -6.94 4.93 16.71
CA ILE A 105 -6.25 5.86 15.82
C ILE A 105 -7.18 7.00 15.42
N ASN A 106 -6.64 7.99 14.71
CA ASN A 106 -7.45 9.00 14.05
C ASN A 106 -7.55 8.70 12.56
N ILE A 107 -8.52 9.31 11.87
CA ILE A 107 -8.60 9.22 10.40
C ILE A 107 -7.27 9.55 9.73
N ASN A 108 -7.03 8.87 8.61
CA ASN A 108 -5.83 8.97 7.78
C ASN A 108 -4.52 8.64 8.50
N GLN A 109 -4.56 8.02 9.69
CA GLN A 109 -3.40 7.44 10.32
C GLN A 109 -3.14 6.03 9.77
N GLU A 110 -1.89 5.74 9.46
CA GLU A 110 -1.45 4.41 9.05
C GLU A 110 -1.28 3.49 10.27
N ILE A 111 -1.66 2.23 10.09
CA ILE A 111 -1.36 1.14 11.01
C ILE A 111 -0.45 0.15 10.32
N ILE A 112 0.58 -0.30 11.04
CA ILE A 112 1.55 -1.29 10.59
C ILE A 112 1.35 -2.56 11.41
N TRP A 113 1.01 -3.66 10.76
CA TRP A 113 1.07 -4.99 11.37
C TRP A 113 2.44 -5.57 11.08
N LYS A 114 3.19 -5.91 12.12
CA LYS A 114 4.51 -6.55 12.03
C LYS A 114 4.40 -8.00 12.47
N ASN A 115 4.84 -8.92 11.62
CA ASN A 115 4.95 -10.31 12.03
C ASN A 115 6.29 -10.55 12.72
N GLU A 116 6.26 -10.82 14.03
CA GLU A 116 7.43 -11.18 14.84
C GLU A 116 7.37 -12.64 15.32
N GLN A 117 6.51 -13.45 14.72
CA GLN A 117 6.54 -14.90 14.91
C GLN A 117 7.84 -15.46 14.29
N GLU A 118 8.40 -16.52 14.87
CA GLU A 118 9.69 -17.04 14.38
C GLU A 118 9.53 -17.84 13.08
N LYS A 119 8.43 -18.58 12.96
CA LYS A 119 8.24 -19.57 11.88
C LYS A 119 6.93 -19.40 11.11
N LEU A 120 5.92 -18.82 11.74
CA LEU A 120 4.61 -18.69 11.16
C LEU A 120 4.50 -17.39 10.37
N GLN A 121 3.99 -17.51 9.15
CA GLN A 121 3.45 -16.39 8.40
C GLN A 121 2.14 -15.91 9.05
N ALA A 122 1.81 -14.64 8.85
CA ALA A 122 0.53 -14.06 9.28
C ALA A 122 -0.31 -13.65 8.06
N LEU A 123 -1.63 -13.61 8.21
CA LEU A 123 -2.52 -13.10 7.15
C LEU A 123 -3.60 -12.21 7.78
N VAL A 124 -3.35 -10.90 7.75
CA VAL A 124 -4.27 -9.89 8.27
C VAL A 124 -5.40 -9.67 7.27
N TYR A 125 -6.62 -9.93 7.73
CA TYR A 125 -7.82 -9.88 6.91
C TYR A 125 -8.92 -9.09 7.62
N GLY A 126 -9.44 -8.04 6.96
CA GLY A 126 -10.58 -7.27 7.46
C GLY A 126 -11.90 -8.00 7.24
N VAL A 127 -12.85 -7.85 8.15
CA VAL A 127 -14.20 -8.41 8.01
C VAL A 127 -15.22 -7.32 7.74
N ARG A 128 -16.37 -7.71 7.17
CA ARG A 128 -17.54 -6.84 6.97
C ARG A 128 -17.19 -5.55 6.22
N GLU A 129 -17.24 -4.40 6.90
CA GLU A 129 -17.06 -3.05 6.37
C GLU A 129 -15.69 -2.85 5.73
N ILE A 130 -14.68 -3.63 6.18
CA ILE A 130 -13.31 -3.58 5.67
C ILE A 130 -12.87 -4.88 5.00
N SER A 131 -13.79 -5.62 4.38
CA SER A 131 -13.48 -6.87 3.66
C SER A 131 -12.49 -6.75 2.49
N GLY A 132 -12.21 -5.51 2.05
CA GLY A 132 -11.15 -5.18 1.10
C GLY A 132 -9.74 -5.13 1.70
N MET A 133 -9.60 -5.00 3.02
CA MET A 133 -8.30 -5.01 3.69
C MET A 133 -7.73 -6.43 3.72
N ARG A 134 -6.67 -6.68 2.94
CA ARG A 134 -6.01 -7.99 2.84
C ARG A 134 -4.51 -7.82 2.70
N SER A 135 -3.73 -8.37 3.63
CA SER A 135 -2.27 -8.22 3.62
C SER A 135 -1.55 -9.12 2.61
N GLY A 136 -2.17 -10.22 2.19
CA GLY A 136 -1.41 -11.39 1.73
C GLY A 136 -0.66 -12.05 2.89
N PHE A 137 0.21 -13.01 2.59
CA PHE A 137 1.06 -13.62 3.61
C PHE A 137 2.18 -12.66 4.02
N ILE A 138 2.25 -12.35 5.31
CA ILE A 138 3.31 -11.55 5.92
C ILE A 138 4.33 -12.54 6.50
N GLN A 139 5.53 -12.62 5.93
CA GLN A 139 6.58 -13.52 6.43
C GLN A 139 7.11 -13.04 7.79
N PRO A 140 7.76 -13.91 8.59
CA PRO A 140 8.53 -13.49 9.76
C PRO A 140 9.44 -12.30 9.46
N GLY A 141 9.30 -11.23 10.23
CA GLY A 141 10.05 -9.99 10.05
C GLY A 141 9.49 -9.05 8.98
N GLU A 142 8.38 -9.35 8.32
CA GLU A 142 7.73 -8.44 7.37
C GLU A 142 6.58 -7.65 8.01
N SER A 143 6.13 -6.62 7.29
CA SER A 143 5.05 -5.75 7.71
C SER A 143 3.99 -5.57 6.63
N PHE A 144 2.76 -5.33 7.07
CA PHE A 144 1.66 -4.86 6.24
C PHE A 144 1.17 -3.50 6.76
N THR A 145 0.88 -2.57 5.85
CA THR A 145 0.37 -1.24 6.21
C THR A 145 -1.02 -1.02 5.65
N TRP A 146 -1.90 -0.44 6.45
CA TRP A 146 -3.23 -0.01 6.02
C TRP A 146 -3.60 1.35 6.61
N GLN A 147 -4.37 2.14 5.88
CA GLN A 147 -4.88 3.44 6.30
C GLN A 147 -6.40 3.43 6.31
N PHE A 148 -6.99 3.98 7.37
CA PHE A 148 -8.44 4.14 7.50
C PHE A 148 -8.84 5.57 7.17
N SER A 149 -9.74 5.74 6.20
CA SER A 149 -10.22 7.05 5.75
C SER A 149 -11.52 7.51 6.40
N GLU A 150 -12.22 6.60 7.09
CA GLU A 150 -13.52 6.85 7.70
C GLU A 150 -13.48 6.50 9.20
N PRO A 151 -14.19 7.26 10.05
CA PRO A 151 -14.33 6.93 11.46
C PRO A 151 -15.23 5.70 11.64
N GLY A 152 -14.94 4.91 12.66
CA GLY A 152 -15.72 3.69 12.96
C GLY A 152 -14.96 2.65 13.76
N GLU A 153 -15.64 1.55 14.04
CA GLU A 153 -15.03 0.36 14.66
C GLU A 153 -14.89 -0.75 13.61
N TYR A 154 -13.66 -1.16 13.37
CA TYR A 154 -13.33 -2.15 12.35
C TYR A 154 -12.74 -3.39 12.98
N THR A 155 -13.23 -4.55 12.56
CA THR A 155 -12.74 -5.85 13.05
C THR A 155 -11.85 -6.49 11.99
N TYR A 156 -10.75 -7.09 12.43
CA TYR A 156 -9.87 -7.88 11.58
C TYR A 156 -9.46 -9.18 12.27
N VAL A 157 -8.92 -10.11 11.50
CA VAL A 157 -8.46 -11.40 11.98
C VAL A 157 -7.07 -11.73 11.43
N ASP A 158 -6.32 -12.56 12.14
CA ASP A 158 -5.24 -13.35 11.55
C ASP A 158 -5.84 -14.65 11.02
N SER A 159 -5.82 -14.84 9.70
CA SER A 159 -6.46 -15.99 9.05
C SER A 159 -5.58 -17.24 9.04
N VAL A 160 -4.31 -17.13 9.44
CA VAL A 160 -3.42 -18.30 9.58
C VAL A 160 -3.68 -19.02 10.90
N VAL A 161 -3.83 -18.26 12.00
CA VAL A 161 -4.11 -18.81 13.33
C VAL A 161 -5.54 -18.51 13.76
N ILE A 162 -6.37 -19.56 13.76
CA ILE A 162 -7.79 -19.48 14.07
C ILE A 162 -8.03 -18.84 15.44
N GLY A 163 -8.98 -17.90 15.50
CA GLY A 163 -9.46 -17.29 16.74
C GLY A 163 -8.73 -16.00 17.13
N ARG A 164 -7.63 -15.64 16.46
CA ARG A 164 -6.96 -14.35 16.67
C ARG A 164 -7.73 -13.23 15.97
N MET A 165 -8.37 -12.39 16.76
CA MET A 165 -9.16 -11.24 16.29
C MET A 165 -8.66 -9.95 16.95
N GLY A 166 -8.75 -8.86 16.21
CA GLY A 166 -8.46 -7.52 16.70
C GLY A 166 -9.49 -6.49 16.28
N LYS A 167 -9.47 -5.34 16.96
CA LYS A 167 -10.37 -4.22 16.70
C LYS A 167 -9.57 -2.94 16.53
N ILE A 168 -9.90 -2.17 15.50
CA ILE A 168 -9.40 -0.81 15.29
C ILE A 168 -10.55 0.17 15.51
N ILE A 169 -10.33 1.19 16.32
CA ILE A 169 -11.27 2.28 16.58
C ILE A 169 -10.70 3.52 15.91
N VAL A 170 -11.42 4.08 14.95
CA VAL A 170 -10.97 5.25 14.17
C VAL A 170 -11.79 6.46 14.59
N ASN A 171 -11.12 7.42 15.21
CA ASN A 171 -11.69 8.69 15.61
C ASN A 171 -11.69 9.70 14.44
N PRO A 172 -12.66 10.62 14.40
CA PRO A 172 -12.70 11.75 13.45
C PRO A 172 -11.45 12.65 13.50
#